data_AF-A0ABD0S3H1-F1
#
_entry.id   AF-A0ABD0S3H1-F1
#
_cell.length_a   1.000
_cell.length_b   1.000
_cell.length_c   1.000
_cell.angle_alpha   90.00
_cell.angle_beta   90.00
_cell.angle_gamma   90.00
#
_symmetry.space_group_name_H-M   'P 1'
#
loop_
_entity.id
_entity.type
_entity.pdbx_description
1 polymer ?
#
loop_
_entity_poly.entity_id
_entity_poly.type
_entity_poly.pdbx_seq_one_letter_code
_entity_poly.pdbx_strand_id
1 'polypeptide(L)'
;MEPFDLVNKIGFQRLLKKLSPNYKIVSRFHITKKVIPEMYVRVKAKVLELLRTSDSSSQSNDFLSLIAHGINANFEYKNYCLEVIPFDGAQHSGINISSNLNTAFQDWGIQDRVRAVVTDNAPNMRLAIRDIQKTYDVLPVKCLAHSLQLIIKASLFKDDMVNEMITKARSVIGHFSHSTSSSKILKEMHNIPNHVLIQDITTRWDSTLVALRRLLEQRIAVQACLPRIKCKVELTTEEWVMMEEVVNILRYFEEATKSISKDNATLSDAIPLINSLRKLLNTYVSTFYINKK
;
A
#
# COMPACT_ATOMS: atom_id res chain seq x y z
N MET A 1 -6.89 13.74 -9.71
CA MET A 1 -7.71 14.81 -9.10
C MET A 1 -6.95 16.11 -9.23
N GLU A 2 -7.59 17.16 -9.74
CA GLU A 2 -6.99 18.51 -9.80
C GLU A 2 -7.38 19.31 -8.55
N PRO A 3 -6.50 20.18 -8.03
CA PRO A 3 -6.83 21.04 -6.90
C PRO A 3 -7.92 22.05 -7.29
N PHE A 4 -8.77 22.45 -6.33
CA PHE A 4 -9.81 23.47 -6.56
C PHE A 4 -9.24 24.81 -7.04
N ASP A 5 -7.95 25.04 -6.84
CA ASP A 5 -7.25 26.23 -7.33
C ASP A 5 -7.10 26.26 -8.87
N LEU A 6 -7.43 25.16 -9.57
CA LEU A 6 -7.52 25.12 -11.04
C LEU A 6 -8.38 26.26 -11.59
N VAL A 7 -9.48 26.62 -10.91
CA VAL A 7 -10.38 27.71 -11.35
C VAL A 7 -9.71 29.09 -11.36
N ASN A 8 -8.61 29.24 -10.62
CA ASN A 8 -7.82 30.47 -10.57
C ASN A 8 -6.68 30.47 -11.61
N LYS A 9 -6.37 29.32 -12.24
CA LYS A 9 -5.29 29.24 -13.24
C LYS A 9 -5.70 29.95 -14.53
N ILE A 10 -4.88 30.91 -14.95
CA ILE A 10 -5.10 31.73 -16.17
C ILE A 10 -5.34 30.86 -17.41
N GLY A 11 -4.59 29.78 -17.58
CA GLY A 11 -4.76 28.85 -18.72
C GLY A 11 -6.14 28.19 -18.75
N PHE A 12 -6.63 27.75 -17.58
CA PHE A 12 -7.96 27.15 -17.45
C PHE A 12 -9.08 28.17 -17.69
N GLN A 13 -8.92 29.39 -17.20
CA GLN A 13 -9.87 30.48 -17.46
C GLN A 13 -9.94 30.85 -18.95
N ARG A 14 -8.79 30.93 -19.63
CA ARG A 14 -8.73 31.16 -21.08
C ARG A 14 -9.41 30.03 -21.86
N LEU A 15 -9.16 28.78 -21.47
CA LEU A 15 -9.79 27.61 -22.06
C LEU A 15 -11.33 27.67 -21.91
N LEU A 16 -11.83 27.87 -20.69
CA LEU A 16 -13.27 27.97 -20.44
C LEU A 16 -13.91 29.14 -21.19
N LYS A 17 -13.26 30.30 -21.27
CA LYS A 17 -13.75 31.44 -22.05
C LYS A 17 -13.83 31.14 -23.55
N LYS A 18 -12.95 30.26 -24.06
CA LYS A 18 -12.98 29.84 -25.47
C LYS A 18 -14.07 28.79 -25.72
N LEU A 19 -14.24 27.84 -24.82
CA LEU A 19 -15.19 26.73 -24.96
C LEU A 19 -16.64 27.15 -24.64
N SER A 20 -16.84 27.98 -23.61
CA SER A 20 -18.15 28.45 -23.17
C SER A 20 -18.04 29.90 -22.66
N PRO A 21 -18.10 30.90 -23.57
CA PRO A 21 -17.84 32.31 -23.25
C PRO A 21 -18.76 32.90 -22.18
N ASN A 22 -19.98 32.37 -22.06
CA ASN A 22 -20.99 32.84 -21.11
C ASN A 22 -20.94 32.13 -19.75
N TYR A 23 -20.10 31.10 -19.60
CA TYR A 23 -19.98 30.38 -18.35
C TYR A 23 -19.25 31.23 -17.30
N LYS A 24 -19.93 31.54 -16.20
CA LYS A 24 -19.34 32.22 -15.06
C LYS A 24 -18.58 31.21 -14.21
N ILE A 25 -17.25 31.31 -14.22
CA ILE A 25 -16.39 30.47 -13.41
C ILE A 25 -16.70 30.73 -11.93
N VAL A 26 -17.09 29.68 -11.21
CA VAL A 26 -17.31 29.74 -9.76
C VAL A 26 -15.97 29.93 -9.05
N SER A 27 -15.96 30.79 -8.02
CA SER A 27 -14.74 31.02 -7.26
C SER A 27 -14.34 29.79 -6.44
N ARG A 28 -13.04 29.64 -6.19
CA ARG A 28 -12.53 28.61 -5.27
C ARG A 28 -13.25 28.67 -3.92
N PHE A 29 -13.46 29.88 -3.39
CA PHE A 29 -14.17 30.08 -2.13
C PHE A 29 -15.61 29.53 -2.19
N HIS A 30 -16.34 29.82 -3.27
CA HIS A 30 -17.70 29.31 -3.46
C HIS A 30 -17.73 27.77 -3.55
N ILE A 31 -16.79 27.18 -4.28
CA ILE A 31 -16.65 25.72 -4.36
C ILE A 31 -16.43 25.14 -2.96
N THR A 32 -15.41 25.63 -2.24
CA THR A 32 -15.01 25.06 -0.95
C THR A 32 -16.03 25.30 0.16
N LYS A 33 -16.68 26.46 0.22
CA LYS A 33 -17.58 26.84 1.33
C LYS A 33 -19.05 26.53 1.09
N LYS A 34 -19.46 26.29 -0.16
CA LYS A 34 -20.86 26.01 -0.51
C LYS A 34 -21.03 24.70 -1.28
N VAL A 35 -20.43 24.62 -2.47
CA VAL A 35 -20.68 23.48 -3.39
C VAL A 35 -20.25 22.15 -2.78
N ILE A 36 -19.06 22.09 -2.18
CA ILE A 36 -18.54 20.86 -1.57
C ILE A 36 -19.36 20.45 -0.34
N PRO A 37 -19.65 21.32 0.65
CA PRO A 37 -20.54 20.98 1.76
C PRO A 37 -21.94 20.51 1.33
N GLU A 38 -22.59 21.21 0.39
CA GLU A 38 -23.90 20.82 -0.12
C GLU A 38 -23.85 19.46 -0.85
N MET A 39 -22.79 19.23 -1.63
CA MET A 39 -22.56 17.95 -2.28
C MET A 39 -22.33 16.83 -1.28
N TYR A 40 -21.57 17.08 -0.21
CA TYR A 40 -21.36 16.11 0.87
C TYR A 40 -22.69 15.75 1.53
N VAL A 41 -23.52 16.73 1.93
CA VAL A 41 -24.83 16.46 2.55
C VAL A 41 -25.71 15.60 1.64
N ARG A 42 -25.77 15.94 0.35
CA ARG A 42 -26.54 15.19 -0.66
C ARG A 42 -26.02 13.76 -0.84
N VAL A 43 -24.71 13.58 -0.96
CA VAL A 43 -24.10 12.25 -1.13
C VAL A 43 -24.26 11.43 0.15
N LYS A 44 -24.04 12.02 1.33
CA LYS A 44 -24.25 11.37 2.64
C LYS A 44 -25.68 10.87 2.78
N ALA A 45 -26.69 11.67 2.45
CA ALA A 45 -28.08 11.24 2.48
C ALA A 45 -28.34 10.01 1.58
N LYS A 46 -27.80 10.02 0.36
CA LYS A 46 -27.90 8.88 -0.57
C LYS A 46 -27.16 7.64 -0.07
N VAL A 47 -25.96 7.82 0.49
CA VAL A 47 -25.18 6.72 1.07
C VAL A 47 -25.92 6.13 2.28
N LEU A 48 -26.50 6.95 3.16
CA LEU A 48 -27.30 6.47 4.30
C LEU A 48 -28.51 5.63 3.87
N GLU A 49 -29.16 5.98 2.76
CA GLU A 49 -30.24 5.17 2.18
C GLU A 49 -29.72 3.80 1.73
N LEU A 50 -28.54 3.77 1.08
CA LEU A 50 -27.89 2.56 0.58
C LEU A 50 -27.27 1.70 1.70
N LEU A 51 -26.83 2.32 2.81
CA LEU A 51 -26.25 1.64 3.98
C LEU A 51 -27.26 0.85 4.82
N ARG A 52 -28.53 0.81 4.41
CA ARG A 52 -29.54 -0.08 5.00
C ARG A 52 -29.15 -1.56 4.96
N THR A 53 -28.10 -1.95 4.22
CA THR A 53 -27.74 -3.36 3.97
C THR A 53 -26.23 -3.67 4.07
N SER A 54 -25.40 -2.97 4.86
CA SER A 54 -23.92 -3.13 4.74
C SER A 54 -23.08 -2.89 6.02
N ASP A 55 -21.92 -3.58 6.14
CA ASP A 55 -20.94 -3.67 7.26
C ASP A 55 -19.50 -3.16 6.93
N SER A 56 -18.85 -2.38 7.82
CA SER A 56 -17.66 -1.55 7.50
C SER A 56 -16.24 -2.04 7.87
N SER A 57 -15.19 -1.57 7.16
CA SER A 57 -13.75 -1.76 7.40
C SER A 57 -12.86 -0.53 7.00
N SER A 58 -11.57 -0.44 7.36
CA SER A 58 -10.77 0.80 7.18
C SER A 58 -9.24 0.65 6.99
N GLN A 59 -8.56 1.52 6.17
CA GLN A 59 -7.20 2.07 6.47
C GLN A 59 -6.49 3.12 5.56
N SER A 60 -5.71 4.04 6.20
CA SER A 60 -4.49 4.71 5.68
C SER A 60 -3.58 5.29 6.81
N ASN A 61 -2.36 5.75 6.53
CA ASN A 61 -1.29 5.99 7.54
C ASN A 61 -1.19 7.40 8.18
N ASP A 62 -1.71 8.46 7.56
CA ASP A 62 -1.79 9.82 8.17
C ASP A 62 -3.24 10.30 8.34
N PHE A 63 -4.17 9.45 7.89
CA PHE A 63 -5.61 9.67 7.96
C PHE A 63 -6.28 8.36 8.34
N LEU A 64 -7.20 8.39 9.28
CA LEU A 64 -8.11 7.28 9.54
C LEU A 64 -9.26 7.35 8.54
N SER A 65 -9.22 6.52 7.49
CA SER A 65 -10.35 6.33 6.59
C SER A 65 -11.33 5.31 7.17
N LEU A 66 -12.64 5.54 7.17
CA LEU A 66 -13.67 4.52 7.43
C LEU A 66 -14.40 4.19 6.14
N ILE A 67 -14.45 2.90 5.77
CA ILE A 67 -15.08 2.43 4.53
C ILE A 67 -16.14 1.39 4.86
N ALA A 68 -17.41 1.66 4.61
CA ALA A 68 -18.44 0.63 4.70
C ALA A 68 -18.30 -0.37 3.54
N HIS A 69 -18.42 -1.67 3.80
CA HIS A 69 -18.53 -2.71 2.78
C HIS A 69 -19.86 -3.43 2.94
N GLY A 70 -20.33 -4.22 2.00
CA GLY A 70 -21.52 -5.05 2.23
C GLY A 70 -22.27 -5.35 0.96
N ILE A 71 -23.49 -5.85 1.11
CA ILE A 71 -24.22 -6.47 0.02
C ILE A 71 -25.64 -5.91 0.02
N ASN A 72 -26.09 -5.40 -1.13
CA ASN A 72 -27.47 -4.89 -1.23
C ASN A 72 -28.49 -6.04 -1.36
N ALA A 73 -29.78 -5.67 -1.40
CA ALA A 73 -30.88 -6.64 -1.57
C ALA A 73 -30.79 -7.50 -2.85
N ASN A 74 -30.00 -7.08 -3.84
CA ASN A 74 -29.77 -7.79 -5.09
C ASN A 74 -28.51 -8.68 -5.06
N PHE A 75 -27.93 -8.91 -3.88
CA PHE A 75 -26.66 -9.63 -3.71
C PHE A 75 -25.45 -8.98 -4.39
N GLU A 76 -25.49 -7.67 -4.62
CA GLU A 76 -24.36 -6.94 -5.18
C GLU A 76 -23.47 -6.38 -4.09
N TYR A 77 -22.17 -6.65 -4.19
CA TYR A 77 -21.17 -6.03 -3.35
C TYR A 77 -21.13 -4.51 -3.57
N LYS A 78 -21.12 -3.77 -2.47
CA LYS A 78 -20.94 -2.31 -2.43
C LYS A 78 -19.90 -1.95 -1.39
N ASN A 79 -19.18 -0.87 -1.64
CA ASN A 79 -18.39 -0.20 -0.63
C ASN A 79 -18.56 1.32 -0.72
N TYR A 80 -18.44 1.99 0.42
CA TYR A 80 -18.64 3.42 0.57
C TYR A 80 -17.59 3.98 1.52
N CYS A 81 -16.75 4.91 1.05
CA CYS A 81 -15.92 5.69 1.96
C CYS A 81 -16.83 6.64 2.75
N LEU A 82 -16.92 6.41 4.06
CA LEU A 82 -17.79 7.15 4.97
C LEU A 82 -17.07 8.37 5.54
N GLU A 83 -15.85 8.16 6.04
CA GLU A 83 -15.05 9.21 6.66
C GLU A 83 -13.60 9.11 6.24
N VAL A 84 -12.92 10.26 6.20
CA VAL A 84 -11.46 10.37 6.10
C VAL A 84 -11.03 11.40 7.12
N ILE A 85 -10.57 10.93 8.27
CA ILE A 85 -10.29 11.75 9.43
C ILE A 85 -8.79 12.02 9.48
N PRO A 86 -8.33 13.28 9.35
CA PRO A 86 -6.93 13.63 9.57
C PRO A 86 -6.56 13.44 11.03
N PHE A 87 -5.32 13.04 11.28
CA PHE A 87 -4.75 13.13 12.62
C PHE A 87 -4.17 14.54 12.81
N ASP A 88 -4.92 15.44 13.44
CA ASP A 88 -4.58 16.86 13.62
C ASP A 88 -3.50 17.09 14.69
N GLY A 89 -2.31 16.52 14.51
CA GLY A 89 -1.18 16.64 15.45
C GLY A 89 -1.38 15.94 16.80
N ALA A 90 -2.58 15.40 17.07
CA ALA A 90 -2.85 14.53 18.20
C ALA A 90 -2.15 13.18 17.99
N GLN A 91 -1.60 12.61 19.06
CA GLN A 91 -1.01 11.26 19.03
C GLN A 91 -2.03 10.28 18.45
N HIS A 92 -1.58 9.37 17.58
CA HIS A 92 -2.34 8.23 17.04
C HIS A 92 -2.65 7.20 18.14
N SER A 93 -3.15 7.64 19.29
CA SER A 93 -3.48 6.78 20.42
C SER A 93 -4.70 5.93 20.09
N GLY A 94 -4.75 4.72 20.65
CA GLY A 94 -5.93 3.86 20.48
C GLY A 94 -7.22 4.49 20.99
N ILE A 95 -7.12 5.37 22.00
CA ILE A 95 -8.26 6.08 22.59
C ILE A 95 -8.86 7.07 21.59
N ASN A 96 -8.02 7.89 20.95
CA ASN A 96 -8.48 8.86 19.95
C ASN A 96 -9.11 8.17 18.75
N ILE A 97 -8.51 7.06 18.30
CA ILE A 97 -9.04 6.25 17.20
C ILE A 97 -10.40 5.65 17.59
N SER A 98 -10.55 5.09 18.79
CA SER A 98 -11.83 4.56 19.29
C SER A 98 -12.90 5.64 19.35
N SER A 99 -12.57 6.84 19.88
CA SER A 99 -13.48 7.98 19.94
C SER A 99 -13.96 8.39 18.54
N ASN A 100 -13.03 8.53 17.59
CA ASN A 100 -13.36 8.88 16.21
C ASN A 100 -14.25 7.83 15.52
N LEU A 101 -13.98 6.54 15.75
CA LEU A 101 -14.81 5.46 15.22
C LEU A 101 -16.21 5.47 15.85
N ASN A 102 -16.33 5.70 17.15
CA ASN A 102 -17.62 5.83 17.83
C ASN A 102 -18.45 6.98 17.24
N THR A 103 -17.86 8.17 17.11
CA THR A 103 -18.51 9.33 16.50
C THR A 103 -18.96 9.00 15.08
N ALA A 104 -18.11 8.38 14.26
CA ALA A 104 -18.47 7.98 12.91
C ALA A 104 -19.62 6.96 12.90
N PHE A 105 -19.61 5.96 13.79
CA PHE A 105 -20.70 4.99 13.86
C PHE A 105 -22.04 5.64 14.20
N GLN A 106 -22.05 6.61 15.12
CA GLN A 106 -23.24 7.37 15.51
C GLN A 106 -23.70 8.32 14.40
N ASP A 107 -22.78 9.08 13.79
CA ASP A 107 -23.07 10.04 12.72
C ASP A 107 -23.64 9.38 11.46
N TRP A 108 -23.27 8.11 11.24
CA TRP A 108 -23.77 7.30 10.14
C TRP A 108 -24.93 6.38 10.56
N GLY A 109 -25.27 6.31 11.85
CA GLY A 109 -26.34 5.45 12.37
C GLY A 109 -26.13 3.96 12.08
N ILE A 110 -24.87 3.51 12.08
CA ILE A 110 -24.49 2.14 11.71
C ILE A 110 -24.06 1.28 12.89
N GLN A 111 -24.08 1.80 14.11
CA GLN A 111 -23.55 1.12 15.30
C GLN A 111 -24.11 -0.30 15.52
N ASP A 112 -25.38 -0.53 15.18
CA ASP A 112 -26.05 -1.83 15.34
C ASP A 112 -25.88 -2.76 14.13
N ARG A 113 -25.21 -2.29 13.08
CA ARG A 113 -25.02 -3.02 11.82
C ARG A 113 -23.58 -3.47 11.62
N VAL A 114 -22.59 -2.82 12.22
CA VAL A 114 -21.20 -3.25 12.08
C VAL A 114 -21.02 -4.64 12.69
N ARG A 115 -20.70 -5.65 11.88
CA ARG A 115 -20.43 -7.02 12.34
C ARG A 115 -18.95 -7.35 12.48
N ALA A 116 -18.11 -6.71 11.67
CA ALA A 116 -16.67 -6.93 11.68
C ALA A 116 -15.96 -5.61 11.42
N VAL A 117 -14.72 -5.49 11.90
CA VAL A 117 -13.84 -4.35 11.59
C VAL A 117 -12.47 -4.88 11.20
N VAL A 118 -12.02 -4.55 9.98
CA VAL A 118 -10.69 -4.94 9.47
C VAL A 118 -9.67 -3.82 9.70
N THR A 119 -8.49 -4.15 10.24
CA THR A 119 -7.38 -3.19 10.47
C THR A 119 -6.00 -3.84 10.25
N ASP A 120 -4.95 -3.05 9.98
CA ASP A 120 -3.51 -3.43 9.94
C ASP A 120 -2.97 -4.04 11.24
N ASN A 121 -3.76 -4.15 12.30
CA ASN A 121 -3.32 -4.76 13.54
C ASN A 121 -2.15 -4.00 14.24
N ALA A 122 -1.92 -2.73 13.88
CA ALA A 122 -1.01 -1.85 14.60
C ALA A 122 -1.41 -1.75 16.09
N PRO A 123 -0.46 -1.52 17.02
CA PRO A 123 -0.74 -1.53 18.46
C PRO A 123 -1.88 -0.60 18.88
N ASN A 124 -1.92 0.60 18.31
CA ASN A 124 -2.97 1.59 18.52
C ASN A 124 -4.33 1.15 17.95
N MET A 125 -4.37 0.58 16.73
CA MET A 125 -5.60 0.03 16.15
C MET A 125 -6.15 -1.12 17.00
N ARG A 126 -5.29 -2.02 17.50
CA ARG A 126 -5.71 -3.10 18.40
C ARG A 126 -6.32 -2.57 19.70
N LEU A 127 -5.74 -1.52 20.28
CA LEU A 127 -6.29 -0.88 21.47
C LEU A 127 -7.65 -0.23 21.17
N ALA A 128 -7.76 0.46 20.03
CA ALA A 128 -9.00 1.11 19.60
C ALA A 128 -10.13 0.08 19.40
N ILE A 129 -9.89 -0.98 18.64
CA ILE A 129 -10.91 -2.00 18.39
C ILE A 129 -11.29 -2.75 19.67
N ARG A 130 -10.33 -3.03 20.56
CA ARG A 130 -10.66 -3.60 21.88
C ARG A 130 -11.60 -2.70 22.68
N ASP A 131 -11.45 -1.39 22.56
CA ASP A 131 -12.31 -0.43 23.23
C ASP A 131 -13.70 -0.37 22.59
N ILE A 132 -13.79 -0.36 21.25
CA ILE A 132 -15.04 -0.50 20.48
C ILE A 132 -15.81 -1.77 20.87
N GLN A 133 -15.11 -2.90 21.07
CA GLN A 133 -15.71 -4.17 21.48
C GLN A 133 -16.35 -4.16 22.88
N LYS A 134 -16.06 -3.16 23.72
CA LYS A 134 -16.75 -3.01 25.02
C LYS A 134 -18.19 -2.53 24.85
N THR A 135 -18.46 -1.84 23.75
CA THR A 135 -19.75 -1.20 23.48
C THR A 135 -20.55 -1.95 22.41
N TYR A 136 -19.87 -2.49 21.39
CA TYR A 136 -20.52 -3.14 20.25
C TYR A 136 -20.04 -4.58 20.05
N ASP A 137 -20.94 -5.44 19.60
CA ASP A 137 -20.63 -6.82 19.22
C ASP A 137 -20.00 -6.87 17.82
N VAL A 138 -18.71 -6.51 17.76
CA VAL A 138 -17.93 -6.47 16.52
C VAL A 138 -16.80 -7.49 16.53
N LEU A 139 -16.61 -8.18 15.40
CA LEU A 139 -15.51 -9.10 15.18
C LEU A 139 -14.25 -8.34 14.70
N PRO A 140 -13.14 -8.33 15.45
CA PRO A 140 -11.87 -7.77 14.98
C PRO A 140 -11.23 -8.69 13.95
N VAL A 141 -11.04 -8.18 12.74
CA VAL A 141 -10.38 -8.89 11.63
C VAL A 141 -9.04 -8.23 11.34
N LYS A 142 -7.99 -9.05 11.20
CA LYS A 142 -6.65 -8.56 10.86
C LYS A 142 -6.51 -8.46 9.35
N CYS A 143 -5.91 -7.38 8.88
CA CYS A 143 -5.55 -7.22 7.48
C CYS A 143 -4.55 -8.30 7.07
N LEU A 144 -4.95 -9.15 6.12
CA LEU A 144 -4.10 -10.22 5.61
C LEU A 144 -2.86 -9.66 4.88
N ALA A 145 -3.02 -8.60 4.08
CA ALA A 145 -1.89 -7.95 3.41
C ALA A 145 -0.82 -7.48 4.41
N HIS A 146 -1.24 -6.86 5.52
CA HIS A 146 -0.32 -6.45 6.58
C HIS A 146 0.31 -7.66 7.28
N SER A 147 -0.48 -8.74 7.49
CA SER A 147 0.01 -9.97 8.10
C SER A 147 1.09 -10.65 7.24
N LEU A 148 0.93 -10.67 5.91
CA LEU A 148 1.95 -11.16 4.97
C LEU A 148 3.23 -10.30 5.04
N GLN A 149 3.08 -8.97 5.07
CA GLN A 149 4.18 -8.04 5.26
C GLN A 149 4.96 -8.32 6.56
N LEU A 150 4.26 -8.58 7.67
CA LEU A 150 4.89 -8.90 8.96
C LEU A 150 5.67 -10.20 8.91
N ILE A 151 5.13 -11.26 8.29
CA ILE A 151 5.80 -12.57 8.20
C ILE A 151 7.07 -12.46 7.36
N ILE A 152 7.04 -11.78 6.20
CA ILE A 152 8.23 -11.58 5.36
C ILE A 152 9.33 -10.88 6.15
N LYS A 153 8.97 -9.82 6.87
CA LYS A 153 9.92 -9.06 7.69
C LYS A 153 10.46 -9.87 8.87
N ALA A 154 9.59 -10.60 9.56
CA ALA A 154 9.95 -11.31 10.78
C ALA A 154 10.69 -12.62 10.51
N SER A 155 10.55 -13.17 9.31
CA SER A 155 11.19 -14.43 8.91
C SER A 155 12.27 -14.15 7.88
N LEU A 156 11.91 -13.93 6.61
CA LEU A 156 12.86 -13.87 5.51
C LEU A 156 13.89 -12.75 5.66
N PHE A 157 13.47 -11.53 6.01
CA PHE A 157 14.40 -10.39 6.11
C PHE A 157 15.14 -10.31 7.44
N LYS A 158 14.79 -11.17 8.41
CA LYS A 158 15.51 -11.30 9.68
C LYS A 158 16.55 -12.42 9.66
N ASP A 159 16.54 -13.27 8.65
CA ASP A 159 17.64 -14.20 8.41
C ASP A 159 18.94 -13.42 8.19
N ASP A 160 20.01 -13.79 8.89
CA ASP A 160 21.25 -13.02 8.93
C ASP A 160 21.89 -12.90 7.55
N MET A 161 21.90 -14.01 6.78
CA MET A 161 22.51 -14.03 5.45
C MET A 161 21.70 -13.19 4.46
N VAL A 162 20.37 -13.32 4.49
CA VAL A 162 19.48 -12.51 3.64
C VAL A 162 19.58 -11.02 3.99
N ASN A 163 19.63 -10.68 5.28
CA ASN A 163 19.73 -9.30 5.74
C ASN A 163 21.07 -8.67 5.33
N GLU A 164 22.18 -9.41 5.48
CA GLU A 164 23.50 -8.95 5.03
C GLU A 164 23.50 -8.68 3.52
N MET A 165 22.97 -9.61 2.72
CA MET A 165 22.84 -9.46 1.27
C MET A 165 22.00 -8.22 0.90
N ILE A 166 20.83 -8.03 1.54
CA ILE A 166 19.98 -6.85 1.29
C ILE A 166 20.72 -5.56 1.67
N THR A 167 21.48 -5.56 2.76
CA THR A 167 22.24 -4.40 3.22
C THR A 167 23.36 -4.03 2.23
N LYS A 168 24.06 -5.02 1.68
CA LYS A 168 25.05 -4.80 0.62
C LYS A 168 24.39 -4.31 -0.66
N ALA A 169 23.27 -4.91 -1.07
CA ALA A 169 22.49 -4.48 -2.23
C ALA A 169 22.06 -3.01 -2.11
N ARG A 170 21.55 -2.59 -0.94
CA ARG A 170 21.23 -1.19 -0.65
C ARG A 170 22.43 -0.27 -0.76
N SER A 171 23.61 -0.71 -0.30
CA SER A 171 24.84 0.08 -0.39
C SER A 171 25.28 0.30 -1.83
N VAL A 172 25.22 -0.75 -2.67
CA VAL A 172 25.50 -0.67 -4.10
C VAL A 172 24.52 0.29 -4.79
N ILE A 173 23.22 0.08 -4.61
CA ILE A 173 22.16 0.95 -5.17
C ILE A 173 22.35 2.40 -4.70
N GLY A 174 22.62 2.60 -3.41
CA GLY A 174 22.88 3.89 -2.79
C GLY A 174 24.04 4.61 -3.46
N HIS A 175 25.16 3.92 -3.70
CA HIS A 175 26.32 4.50 -4.37
C HIS A 175 25.97 5.06 -5.74
N PHE A 176 25.32 4.27 -6.60
CA PHE A 176 24.93 4.73 -7.93
C PHE A 176 23.89 5.86 -7.88
N SER A 177 22.97 5.83 -6.92
CA SER A 177 21.94 6.87 -6.78
C SER A 177 22.51 8.23 -6.40
N HIS A 178 23.59 8.26 -5.60
CA HIS A 178 24.21 9.51 -5.12
C HIS A 178 25.38 9.97 -6.00
N SER A 179 26.04 9.06 -6.72
CA SER A 179 27.18 9.37 -7.57
C SER A 179 26.74 9.60 -9.02
N THR A 180 26.72 10.88 -9.44
CA THR A 180 26.38 11.25 -10.83
C THR A 180 27.37 10.69 -11.84
N SER A 181 28.65 10.55 -11.49
CA SER A 181 29.67 9.94 -12.35
C SER A 181 29.46 8.43 -12.48
N SER A 182 29.26 7.71 -11.38
CA SER A 182 28.99 6.26 -11.41
C SER A 182 27.69 5.94 -12.14
N SER A 183 26.65 6.77 -11.95
CA SER A 183 25.39 6.67 -12.69
C SER A 183 25.55 6.86 -14.20
N LYS A 184 26.43 7.79 -14.64
CA LYS A 184 26.71 7.96 -16.08
C LYS A 184 27.40 6.74 -16.66
N ILE A 185 28.42 6.21 -15.98
CA ILE A 185 29.14 5.02 -16.41
C ILE A 185 28.17 3.83 -16.53
N LEU A 186 27.26 3.67 -15.57
CA LEU A 186 26.23 2.62 -15.63
C LEU A 186 25.31 2.77 -16.85
N LYS A 187 24.90 4.00 -17.17
CA LYS A 187 24.05 4.30 -18.35
C LYS A 187 24.75 4.09 -19.69
N GLU A 188 26.07 4.19 -19.72
CA GLU A 188 26.91 3.99 -20.91
C GLU A 188 27.16 2.52 -21.22
N MET A 189 26.78 1.59 -20.32
CA MET A 189 26.90 0.15 -20.57
C MET A 189 25.91 -0.29 -21.65
N HIS A 190 26.43 -0.70 -22.80
CA HIS A 190 25.64 -1.19 -23.93
C HIS A 190 25.06 -2.61 -23.68
N ASN A 191 23.95 -2.94 -24.34
CA ASN A 191 23.29 -4.26 -24.39
C ASN A 191 22.40 -4.70 -23.22
N ILE A 192 21.99 -3.78 -22.34
CA ILE A 192 20.88 -4.02 -21.38
C ILE A 192 19.89 -2.86 -21.39
N PRO A 193 18.63 -3.05 -20.96
CA PRO A 193 17.69 -1.95 -20.78
C PRO A 193 18.30 -0.88 -19.88
N ASN A 194 18.35 0.37 -20.35
CA ASN A 194 18.95 1.47 -19.59
C ASN A 194 17.96 1.95 -18.53
N HIS A 195 18.09 1.37 -17.35
CA HIS A 195 17.17 1.57 -16.25
C HIS A 195 17.91 2.03 -14.99
N VAL A 196 17.40 3.09 -14.37
CA VAL A 196 17.98 3.61 -13.12
C VAL A 196 17.72 2.60 -11.99
N LEU A 197 18.71 2.42 -11.12
CA LEU A 197 18.57 1.64 -9.90
C LEU A 197 17.58 2.32 -8.94
N ILE A 198 16.80 1.51 -8.22
CA ILE A 198 15.70 1.98 -7.39
C ILE A 198 16.08 1.78 -5.92
N GLN A 199 16.04 2.84 -5.13
CA GLN A 199 16.17 2.74 -3.67
C GLN A 199 14.87 2.20 -3.08
N ASP A 200 14.98 1.30 -2.11
CA ASP A 200 13.82 0.77 -1.41
C ASP A 200 13.40 1.65 -0.23
N ILE A 201 12.16 1.44 0.21
CA ILE A 201 11.65 1.95 1.47
C ILE A 201 11.79 0.80 2.46
N THR A 202 12.76 0.87 3.36
CA THR A 202 13.08 -0.20 4.34
C THR A 202 11.87 -0.71 5.13
N THR A 203 10.84 0.13 5.30
CA THR A 203 9.62 -0.23 6.01
C THR A 203 8.62 -1.07 5.17
N ARG A 204 8.85 -1.29 3.88
CA ARG A 204 7.91 -1.93 2.93
C ARG A 204 8.60 -2.99 2.08
N TRP A 205 8.21 -4.26 2.23
CA TRP A 205 8.94 -5.38 1.61
C TRP A 205 8.83 -5.40 0.08
N ASP A 206 7.71 -4.92 -0.45
CA ASP A 206 7.42 -4.82 -1.88
C ASP A 206 8.39 -3.84 -2.56
N SER A 207 8.75 -2.74 -1.88
CA SER A 207 9.78 -1.82 -2.40
C SER A 207 11.17 -2.47 -2.42
N THR A 208 11.51 -3.31 -1.44
CA THR A 208 12.75 -4.09 -1.44
C THR A 208 12.76 -5.08 -2.60
N LEU A 209 11.65 -5.80 -2.85
CA LEU A 209 11.52 -6.70 -4.00
C LEU A 209 11.78 -5.98 -5.34
N VAL A 210 11.19 -4.79 -5.53
CA VAL A 210 11.40 -3.97 -6.73
C VAL A 210 12.87 -3.56 -6.87
N ALA A 211 13.51 -3.13 -5.79
CA ALA A 211 14.93 -2.75 -5.78
C ALA A 211 15.84 -3.93 -6.14
N LEU A 212 15.61 -5.11 -5.55
CA LEU A 212 16.39 -6.31 -5.83
C LEU A 212 16.20 -6.79 -7.28
N ARG A 213 14.96 -6.80 -7.81
CA ARG A 213 14.70 -7.13 -9.22
C ARG A 213 15.44 -6.20 -10.16
N ARG A 214 15.41 -4.89 -9.89
CA ARG A 214 16.12 -3.90 -10.71
C ARG A 214 17.64 -4.07 -10.61
N LEU A 215 18.16 -4.41 -9.44
CA LEU A 215 19.59 -4.67 -9.28
C LEU A 215 20.03 -5.93 -10.04
N LEU A 216 19.24 -7.01 -9.99
CA LEU A 216 19.47 -8.24 -10.78
C LEU A 216 19.42 -7.97 -12.28
N GLU A 217 18.43 -7.20 -12.74
CA GLU A 217 18.29 -6.78 -14.13
C GLU A 217 19.55 -6.06 -14.64
N GLN A 218 20.17 -5.26 -13.77
CA GLN A 218 21.37 -4.47 -14.06
C GLN A 218 22.68 -5.16 -13.65
N ARG A 219 22.64 -6.44 -13.22
CA ARG A 219 23.79 -7.17 -12.64
C ARG A 219 25.05 -7.07 -13.50
N ILE A 220 24.93 -7.35 -14.80
CA ILE A 220 26.08 -7.34 -15.74
C ILE A 220 26.72 -5.95 -15.79
N ALA A 221 25.92 -4.90 -15.95
CA ALA A 221 26.44 -3.53 -16.01
C ALA A 221 27.02 -3.08 -14.68
N VAL A 222 26.37 -3.39 -13.56
CA VAL A 222 26.88 -3.08 -12.22
C VAL A 222 28.24 -3.74 -12.01
N GLN A 223 28.37 -5.05 -12.27
CA GLN A 223 29.63 -5.78 -12.12
C GLN A 223 30.74 -5.23 -13.06
N ALA A 224 30.41 -4.88 -14.29
CA ALA A 224 31.36 -4.29 -15.23
C ALA A 224 31.80 -2.85 -14.83
N CYS A 225 30.95 -2.13 -14.09
CA CYS A 225 31.26 -0.78 -13.60
C CYS A 225 32.12 -0.80 -12.33
N LEU A 226 31.99 -1.83 -11.48
CA LEU A 226 32.66 -1.90 -10.17
C LEU A 226 34.18 -1.62 -10.25
N PRO A 227 34.96 -2.19 -11.19
CA PRO A 227 36.38 -1.88 -11.32
C PRO A 227 36.68 -0.41 -11.70
N ARG A 228 35.70 0.29 -12.27
CA ARG A 228 35.83 1.67 -12.80
C ARG A 228 35.36 2.73 -11.79
N ILE A 229 34.82 2.32 -10.64
CA ILE A 229 34.26 3.22 -9.62
C ILE A 229 34.82 2.90 -8.24
N LYS A 230 34.85 3.88 -7.34
CA LYS A 230 35.22 3.67 -5.93
C LYS A 230 34.00 3.26 -5.11
N CYS A 231 33.45 2.08 -5.38
CA CYS A 231 32.44 1.47 -4.52
C CYS A 231 33.14 0.59 -3.48
N LYS A 232 32.83 0.77 -2.19
CA LYS A 232 33.45 0.01 -1.09
C LYS A 232 32.78 -1.33 -0.83
N VAL A 233 31.64 -1.59 -1.49
CA VAL A 233 30.80 -2.77 -1.25
C VAL A 233 30.63 -3.49 -2.57
N GLU A 234 30.90 -4.78 -2.55
CA GLU A 234 30.70 -5.69 -3.67
C GLU A 234 29.90 -6.90 -3.18
N LEU A 235 28.99 -7.39 -4.02
CA LEU A 235 28.19 -8.57 -3.78
C LEU A 235 28.92 -9.80 -4.31
N THR A 236 29.05 -10.85 -3.50
CA THR A 236 29.67 -12.11 -3.93
C THR A 236 28.76 -12.88 -4.88
N THR A 237 29.31 -13.88 -5.57
CA THR A 237 28.54 -14.77 -6.45
C THR A 237 27.39 -15.46 -5.69
N GLU A 238 27.65 -15.90 -4.47
CA GLU A 238 26.67 -16.55 -3.59
C GLU A 238 25.55 -15.59 -3.20
N GLU A 239 25.87 -14.33 -2.92
CA GLU A 239 24.88 -13.29 -2.59
C GLU A 239 24.00 -12.93 -3.78
N TRP A 240 24.55 -12.92 -5.00
CA TRP A 240 23.75 -12.75 -6.22
C TRP A 240 22.78 -13.91 -6.42
N VAL A 241 23.22 -15.16 -6.23
CA VAL A 241 22.36 -16.35 -6.33
C VAL A 241 21.28 -16.31 -5.25
N MET A 242 21.64 -15.97 -4.02
CA MET A 242 20.68 -15.80 -2.93
C MET A 242 19.65 -14.71 -3.23
N MET A 243 20.05 -13.61 -3.85
CA MET A 243 19.14 -12.55 -4.27
C MET A 243 18.10 -13.06 -5.29
N GLU A 244 18.52 -13.88 -6.25
CA GLU A 244 17.61 -14.53 -7.21
C GLU A 244 16.60 -15.44 -6.49
N GLU A 245 17.05 -16.24 -5.53
CA GLU A 245 16.19 -17.10 -4.71
C GLU A 245 15.18 -16.29 -3.89
N VAL A 246 15.63 -15.23 -3.21
CA VAL A 246 14.77 -14.32 -2.43
C VAL A 246 13.72 -13.68 -3.33
N VAL A 247 14.10 -13.18 -4.51
CA VAL A 247 13.17 -12.58 -5.48
C VAL A 247 12.13 -13.60 -5.97
N ASN A 248 12.54 -14.85 -6.21
CA ASN A 248 11.65 -15.93 -6.62
C ASN A 248 10.63 -16.29 -5.55
N ILE A 249 11.05 -16.37 -4.28
CA ILE A 249 10.15 -16.61 -3.14
C ILE A 249 9.16 -15.45 -2.97
N LEU A 250 9.66 -14.21 -2.98
CA LEU A 250 8.86 -13.01 -2.78
C LEU A 250 7.82 -12.78 -3.88
N ARG A 251 8.02 -13.31 -5.10
CA ARG A 251 7.01 -13.26 -6.17
C ARG A 251 5.67 -13.87 -5.75
N TYR A 252 5.67 -14.99 -5.02
CA TYR A 252 4.43 -15.61 -4.55
C TYR A 252 3.69 -14.72 -3.55
N PHE A 253 4.43 -14.04 -2.68
CA PHE A 253 3.86 -13.06 -1.76
C PHE A 253 3.34 -11.83 -2.50
N GLU A 254 3.99 -11.40 -3.59
CA GLU A 254 3.55 -10.27 -4.40
C GLU A 254 2.22 -10.55 -5.08
N GLU A 255 2.07 -11.73 -5.67
CA GLU A 255 0.81 -12.18 -6.27
C GLU A 255 -0.30 -12.28 -5.23
N ALA A 256 0.00 -12.87 -4.07
CA ALA A 256 -0.92 -12.97 -2.95
C ALA A 256 -1.38 -11.58 -2.45
N THR A 257 -0.44 -10.65 -2.20
CA THR A 257 -0.75 -9.29 -1.77
C THR A 257 -1.56 -8.56 -2.84
N LYS A 258 -1.19 -8.64 -4.12
CA LYS A 258 -1.98 -8.05 -5.22
C LYS A 258 -3.40 -8.61 -5.28
N SER A 259 -3.59 -9.90 -5.02
CA SER A 259 -4.91 -10.51 -5.04
C SER A 259 -5.81 -10.00 -3.92
N ILE A 260 -5.31 -9.91 -2.68
CA ILE A 260 -6.10 -9.48 -1.52
C ILE A 260 -6.25 -7.94 -1.44
N SER A 261 -5.46 -7.18 -2.20
CA SER A 261 -5.56 -5.71 -2.28
C SER A 261 -6.51 -5.22 -3.37
N LYS A 262 -7.23 -6.10 -4.08
CA LYS A 262 -8.25 -5.70 -5.06
C LYS A 262 -9.50 -5.16 -4.36
N ASP A 263 -10.19 -4.24 -5.02
CA ASP A 263 -11.44 -3.64 -4.50
C ASP A 263 -12.58 -4.65 -4.29
N ASN A 264 -12.50 -5.82 -4.94
CA ASN A 264 -13.47 -6.90 -4.83
C ASN A 264 -12.95 -8.08 -3.99
N ALA A 265 -11.79 -7.95 -3.34
CA ALA A 265 -11.27 -8.98 -2.46
C ALA A 265 -12.11 -9.09 -1.18
N THR A 266 -12.29 -10.31 -0.70
CA THR A 266 -13.17 -10.64 0.41
C THR A 266 -12.45 -11.49 1.45
N LEU A 267 -13.06 -11.62 2.63
CA LEU A 267 -12.52 -12.47 3.69
C LEU A 267 -12.46 -13.95 3.27
N SER A 268 -13.35 -14.42 2.38
CA SER A 268 -13.33 -15.80 1.87
C SER A 268 -12.09 -16.12 1.04
N ASP A 269 -11.40 -15.12 0.49
CA ASP A 269 -10.16 -15.32 -0.27
C ASP A 269 -8.97 -15.69 0.62
N ALA A 270 -9.04 -15.39 1.92
CA ALA A 270 -7.92 -15.53 2.84
C ALA A 270 -7.41 -16.97 2.98
N ILE A 271 -8.32 -17.93 3.25
CA ILE A 271 -7.93 -19.33 3.48
C ILE A 271 -7.38 -19.98 2.19
N PRO A 272 -8.06 -19.89 1.03
CA PRO A 272 -7.52 -20.41 -0.23
C PRO A 272 -6.16 -19.83 -0.58
N LEU A 273 -5.96 -18.52 -0.37
CA LEU A 273 -4.71 -17.83 -0.67
C LEU A 273 -3.58 -18.28 0.24
N ILE A 274 -3.83 -18.42 1.56
CA ILE A 274 -2.83 -18.95 2.51
C ILE A 274 -2.45 -20.39 2.14
N ASN A 275 -3.43 -21.24 1.82
CA ASN A 275 -3.16 -22.63 1.44
C ASN A 275 -2.39 -22.74 0.12
N SER A 276 -2.74 -21.90 -0.86
CA SER A 276 -2.01 -21.82 -2.14
C SER A 276 -0.57 -21.37 -1.93
N LEU A 277 -0.35 -20.33 -1.12
CA LEU A 277 0.98 -19.85 -0.79
C LEU A 277 1.82 -20.92 -0.08
N ARG A 278 1.25 -21.63 0.89
CA ARG A 278 1.92 -22.78 1.56
C ARG A 278 2.32 -23.87 0.57
N LYS A 279 1.42 -24.24 -0.35
CA LYS A 279 1.69 -25.26 -1.37
C LYS A 279 2.82 -24.82 -2.31
N LEU A 280 2.80 -23.57 -2.77
CA LEU A 280 3.83 -23.00 -3.65
C LEU A 280 5.21 -23.00 -2.97
N LEU A 281 5.27 -22.57 -1.71
CA LEU A 281 6.51 -22.57 -0.92
C LEU A 281 7.03 -24.00 -0.68
N ASN A 282 6.17 -24.94 -0.31
CA ASN A 282 6.56 -26.34 -0.14
C ASN A 282 7.10 -26.96 -1.45
N THR A 283 6.43 -26.69 -2.57
CA THR A 283 6.86 -27.18 -3.89
C THR A 283 8.22 -26.59 -4.28
N TYR A 284 8.45 -25.31 -4.00
CA TYR A 284 9.72 -24.64 -4.24
C TYR A 284 10.85 -25.32 -3.46
N VAL A 285 10.62 -25.59 -2.16
CA VAL A 285 11.57 -26.31 -1.31
C VAL A 285 11.85 -27.72 -1.86
N SER A 286 10.83 -28.49 -2.21
CA SER A 286 11.01 -29.84 -2.76
C SER A 286 11.79 -29.85 -4.07
N THR A 287 11.53 -28.90 -4.97
CA THR A 287 12.24 -28.79 -6.25
C THR A 287 13.70 -28.41 -6.05
N PHE A 288 13.98 -27.53 -5.09
CA PHE A 288 15.35 -27.13 -4.73
C PHE A 288 16.18 -28.29 -4.20
N TYR A 289 15.61 -29.16 -3.35
CA TYR A 289 16.30 -30.35 -2.85
C TYR A 289 16.50 -31.43 -3.91
N ILE A 290 15.62 -31.52 -4.92
CA ILE A 290 15.77 -32.47 -6.03
C ILE A 290 16.91 -32.01 -6.97
N ASN A 291 17.02 -30.72 -7.26
CA ASN A 291 18.03 -30.18 -8.17
C ASN A 291 19.45 -30.06 -7.55
N LYS A 292 19.62 -30.37 -6.26
CA LYS A 292 20.93 -30.41 -5.58
C LYS A 292 21.50 -31.82 -5.39
N LYS A 293 20.81 -32.85 -5.88
CA LYS A 293 21.33 -34.23 -5.98
C LYS A 293 21.76 -34.52 -7.41
#